data_AF-A0A183TAJ2-F1
#
_entry.id   AF-A0A183TAJ2-F1
#
_cell.length_a   1.000
_cell.length_b   1.000
_cell.length_c   1.000
_cell.angle_alpha   90.00
_cell.angle_beta   90.00
_cell.angle_gamma   90.00
#
_symmetry.space_group_name_H-M   'P 1'
#
loop_
_entity.id
_entity.type
_entity.pdbx_description
1 polymer ?
#
loop_
_entity_poly.entity_id
_entity_poly.type
_entity_poly.pdbx_seq_one_letter_code
_entity_poly.pdbx_strand_id
1 'polypeptide(L)'
;MIFAARQLQEKCQGMRTHLYFTFVDLTKAFDTVNRDGLWKVMEKFGCPEWFTHMVRQLHEVMTACVTDNGTVSEAFAVTNGVKQGCVLGPTLFSLMFTAMLMDAYRDEQPGICIAYRTDGHLLNSRRMQASTRVSTTTVHDLLFADDCALKTVTEEDMQRSMDLFAAGCADLGLTISTAKTVVMHQPPPSAECNAPRINVNGAQLKNMETFAYLESTLSRNTRIDDEVAQRISKASQAFGRLQASVWNLHGIHLNTKLKMFKAVVLTTLLYRAKTWNVYSNQARKLNHFHLSYLRRILKLRWQDRIPDMEVLERTGILSIHVMLRQVHLRWSGHLVRMDDDLLPKRLFYGDVARGAR
;
A
#
# COMPACT_ATOMS: atom_id res chain seq x y z
N MET A 1 -1.09 3.04 4.40
CA MET A 1 -1.47 1.69 3.95
C MET A 1 -0.32 0.68 4.00
N ILE A 2 0.69 0.70 3.11
CA ILE A 2 1.76 -0.34 3.13
C ILE A 2 2.49 -0.49 4.47
N PHE A 3 2.79 0.62 5.16
CA PHE A 3 3.34 0.55 6.52
C PHE A 3 2.43 -0.24 7.46
N ALA A 4 1.13 0.07 7.47
CA ALA A 4 0.15 -0.59 8.31
C ALA A 4 0.02 -2.09 7.98
N ALA A 5 -0.06 -2.44 6.69
CA ALA A 5 -0.09 -3.84 6.25
C ALA A 5 1.12 -4.62 6.79
N ARG A 6 2.34 -4.09 6.59
CA ARG A 6 3.56 -4.74 7.07
C ARG A 6 3.66 -4.79 8.59
N GLN A 7 3.24 -3.74 9.30
CA GLN A 7 3.19 -3.77 10.78
C GLN A 7 2.24 -4.84 11.29
N LEU A 8 1.07 -5.03 10.66
CA LEU A 8 0.14 -6.08 11.01
C LEU A 8 0.74 -7.47 10.75
N GLN A 9 1.38 -7.67 9.59
CA GLN A 9 2.10 -8.91 9.30
C GLN A 9 3.14 -9.25 10.38
N GLU A 10 4.02 -8.31 10.71
CA GLU A 10 5.07 -8.51 11.72
C GLU A 10 4.49 -8.75 13.12
N LYS A 11 3.41 -8.06 13.48
CA LYS A 11 2.79 -8.22 14.80
C LYS A 11 2.03 -9.54 14.94
N CYS A 12 1.31 -9.97 13.91
CA CYS A 12 0.68 -11.29 13.89
C CYS A 12 1.74 -12.40 13.95
N GLN A 13 2.86 -12.27 13.23
CA GLN A 13 4.00 -13.18 13.40
C GLN A 13 4.52 -13.19 14.84
N GLY A 14 4.79 -12.01 15.40
CA GLY A 14 5.32 -11.87 16.75
C GLY A 14 4.39 -12.39 17.85
N MET A 15 3.08 -12.29 17.67
CA MET A 15 2.06 -12.78 18.61
C MET A 15 1.56 -14.20 18.29
N ARG A 16 2.19 -14.86 17.31
CA ARG A 16 1.85 -16.21 16.83
C ARG A 16 0.38 -16.38 16.46
N THR A 17 -0.20 -15.39 15.80
CA THR A 17 -1.58 -15.44 15.32
C THR A 17 -1.63 -15.62 13.81
N HIS A 18 -2.72 -16.22 13.34
CA HIS A 18 -3.06 -16.21 11.92
C HIS A 18 -3.36 -14.77 11.47
N LEU A 19 -3.15 -14.54 10.18
CA LEU A 19 -3.50 -13.31 9.50
C LEU A 19 -4.02 -13.66 8.12
N TYR A 20 -5.25 -13.26 7.84
CA TYR A 20 -5.87 -13.37 6.54
C TYR A 20 -5.94 -11.97 5.93
N PHE A 21 -5.54 -11.84 4.68
CA PHE A 21 -5.79 -10.67 3.86
C PHE A 21 -6.67 -11.06 2.68
N THR A 22 -7.65 -10.22 2.36
CA THR A 22 -8.33 -10.26 1.06
C THR A 22 -8.10 -8.94 0.36
N PHE A 23 -7.39 -8.98 -0.75
CA PHE A 23 -7.14 -7.82 -1.61
C PHE A 23 -8.22 -7.77 -2.67
N VAL A 24 -9.15 -6.83 -2.52
CA VAL A 24 -10.33 -6.68 -3.35
C VAL A 24 -10.06 -5.67 -4.46
N ASP A 25 -10.43 -6.06 -5.69
CA ASP A 25 -10.42 -5.21 -6.88
C ASP A 25 -11.87 -5.01 -7.35
N LEU A 26 -12.24 -3.75 -7.59
CA LEU A 26 -13.57 -3.39 -8.07
C LEU A 26 -13.54 -3.19 -9.59
N THR A 27 -14.51 -3.79 -10.29
CA THR A 27 -14.63 -3.66 -11.74
C THR A 27 -15.13 -2.26 -12.09
N LYS A 28 -14.28 -1.49 -12.78
CA LYS A 28 -14.62 -0.14 -13.28
C LYS A 28 -15.21 0.75 -12.18
N ALA A 29 -14.55 0.80 -11.02
CA ALA A 29 -15.08 1.39 -9.80
C ALA A 29 -15.66 2.81 -9.97
N PHE A 30 -14.98 3.65 -10.75
CA PHE A 30 -15.45 5.01 -11.03
C PHE A 30 -16.66 5.06 -11.95
N ASP A 31 -16.78 4.13 -12.90
CA ASP A 31 -17.82 4.13 -13.93
C ASP A 31 -19.12 3.47 -13.45
N THR A 32 -19.04 2.65 -12.39
CA THR A 32 -20.15 1.85 -11.86
C THR A 32 -20.86 2.48 -10.66
N VAL A 33 -20.34 3.59 -10.11
CA VAL A 33 -20.95 4.32 -8.98
C VAL A 33 -22.43 4.62 -9.26
N ASN A 34 -23.31 4.18 -8.36
CA ASN A 34 -24.71 4.59 -8.36
C ASN A 34 -24.85 6.05 -7.94
N ARG A 35 -25.31 6.91 -8.86
CA ARG A 35 -25.47 8.35 -8.62
C ARG A 35 -26.55 8.67 -7.59
N ASP A 36 -27.69 8.00 -7.66
CA ASP A 36 -28.78 8.22 -6.69
C ASP A 36 -28.35 7.85 -5.27
N GLY A 37 -27.58 6.77 -5.13
CA GLY A 37 -26.92 6.39 -3.89
C GLY A 37 -25.94 7.46 -3.41
N LEU A 38 -25.06 7.93 -4.29
CA LEU A 38 -24.09 8.98 -3.98
C LEU A 38 -24.77 10.27 -3.48
N TRP A 39 -25.88 10.71 -4.09
CA TRP A 39 -26.58 11.91 -3.66
C TRP A 39 -27.15 11.78 -2.26
N LYS A 40 -27.78 10.64 -1.95
CA LYS A 40 -28.28 10.34 -0.60
C LYS A 40 -27.15 10.28 0.42
N VAL A 41 -25.98 9.75 0.03
CA VAL A 41 -24.79 9.73 0.88
C VAL A 41 -24.31 11.16 1.17
N MET A 42 -24.20 12.02 0.14
CA MET A 42 -23.80 13.41 0.33
C MET A 42 -24.73 14.14 1.32
N GLU A 43 -26.04 13.98 1.17
CA GLU A 43 -27.03 14.54 2.09
C GLU A 43 -26.84 14.03 3.53
N LYS A 44 -26.64 12.71 3.72
CA LYS A 44 -26.39 12.11 5.04
C LYS A 44 -25.10 12.59 5.70
N PHE A 45 -24.06 12.88 4.92
CA PHE A 45 -22.80 13.44 5.41
C PHE A 45 -22.88 14.95 5.69
N GLY A 46 -24.06 15.56 5.51
CA GLY A 46 -24.30 16.97 5.82
C GLY A 46 -23.88 17.93 4.71
N CYS A 47 -23.70 17.45 3.47
CA CYS A 47 -23.48 18.36 2.33
C CYS A 47 -24.73 19.24 2.14
N PRO A 48 -24.58 20.57 2.05
CA PRO A 48 -25.70 21.47 1.78
C PRO A 48 -26.40 21.13 0.46
N GLU A 49 -27.73 21.28 0.42
CA GLU A 49 -28.55 20.95 -0.74
C GLU A 49 -28.08 21.67 -2.02
N TRP A 50 -27.75 22.96 -1.92
CA TRP A 50 -27.24 23.75 -3.05
C TRP A 50 -25.94 23.18 -3.62
N PHE A 51 -25.08 22.61 -2.77
CA PHE A 51 -23.82 22.01 -3.21
C PHE A 51 -24.07 20.66 -3.88
N THR A 52 -24.93 19.82 -3.30
CA THR A 52 -25.35 18.56 -3.92
C THR A 52 -26.01 18.80 -5.28
N HIS A 53 -26.85 19.84 -5.41
CA HIS A 53 -27.46 20.24 -6.67
C HIS A 53 -26.40 20.64 -7.72
N MET A 54 -25.41 21.44 -7.34
CA MET A 54 -24.32 21.82 -8.24
C MET A 54 -23.52 20.59 -8.71
N VAL A 55 -23.24 19.63 -7.82
CA VAL A 55 -22.54 18.38 -8.19
C VAL A 55 -23.39 17.50 -9.09
N ARG A 56 -24.72 17.43 -8.87
CA ARG A 56 -25.66 16.73 -9.74
C ARG A 56 -25.65 17.28 -11.16
N GLN A 57 -25.69 18.61 -11.32
CA GLN A 57 -25.61 19.25 -12.65
C GLN A 57 -24.34 18.89 -13.43
N LEU A 58 -23.23 18.62 -12.75
CA LEU A 58 -21.98 18.17 -13.41
C LEU A 58 -22.05 16.72 -13.92
N HIS A 59 -23.00 15.92 -13.43
CA HIS A 59 -23.12 14.50 -13.74
C HIS A 59 -24.41 14.17 -14.51
N GLU A 60 -25.44 15.00 -14.45
CA GLU A 60 -26.68 14.82 -15.21
C GLU A 60 -26.48 15.12 -16.71
N VAL A 61 -27.28 14.45 -17.56
CA VAL A 61 -27.31 14.66 -19.02
C VAL A 61 -25.93 14.53 -19.69
N MET A 62 -25.03 13.72 -19.13
CA MET A 62 -23.73 13.46 -19.76
C MET A 62 -23.88 12.49 -20.93
N THR A 63 -23.23 12.80 -22.05
CA THR A 63 -23.01 11.90 -23.18
C THR A 63 -21.52 11.69 -23.40
N ALA A 64 -21.14 10.51 -23.86
CA ALA A 64 -19.76 10.17 -24.19
C ALA A 64 -19.68 9.55 -25.59
N CYS A 65 -18.53 9.74 -26.23
CA CYS A 65 -18.14 9.05 -27.46
C CYS A 65 -16.74 8.47 -27.25
N VAL A 66 -16.46 7.33 -27.88
CA VAL A 66 -15.12 6.72 -27.90
C VAL A 66 -14.45 7.09 -29.21
N THR A 67 -13.22 7.60 -29.15
CA THR A 67 -12.39 7.80 -30.34
C THR A 67 -11.32 6.71 -30.39
N ASP A 68 -11.33 5.90 -31.43
CA ASP A 68 -10.28 4.90 -31.70
C ASP A 68 -9.76 5.07 -33.12
N ASN A 69 -8.44 5.22 -33.26
CA ASN A 69 -7.75 5.43 -34.54
C ASN A 69 -8.40 6.49 -35.46
N GLY A 70 -8.89 7.59 -34.88
CA GLY A 70 -9.54 8.69 -35.61
C GLY A 70 -11.02 8.45 -35.96
N THR A 71 -11.58 7.29 -35.62
CA THR A 71 -13.01 7.00 -35.76
C THR A 71 -13.72 7.28 -34.44
N VAL A 72 -14.79 8.07 -34.48
CA VAL A 72 -15.58 8.43 -33.30
C VAL A 72 -16.86 7.60 -33.28
N SER A 73 -17.16 6.96 -32.15
CA SER A 73 -18.41 6.23 -31.95
C SER A 73 -19.61 7.17 -31.93
N GLU A 74 -20.81 6.60 -32.09
CA GLU A 74 -22.03 7.32 -31.73
C GLU A 74 -22.01 7.74 -30.25
N ALA A 75 -22.68 8.85 -29.96
CA ALA A 75 -22.81 9.36 -28.60
C ALA A 75 -23.77 8.47 -27.80
N PHE A 76 -23.33 8.03 -26.63
CA PHE A 76 -24.17 7.29 -25.69
C PHE A 76 -24.31 8.05 -24.38
N ALA A 77 -25.47 7.90 -23.73
CA ALA A 77 -25.73 8.54 -22.45
C ALA A 77 -24.93 7.86 -21.32
N VAL A 78 -24.35 8.66 -20.43
CA VAL A 78 -23.61 8.20 -19.25
C VAL A 78 -24.48 8.42 -18.02
N THR A 79 -25.17 7.37 -17.60
CA THR A 79 -26.14 7.39 -16.49
C THR A 79 -25.54 7.07 -15.13
N ASN A 80 -24.44 6.33 -15.10
CA ASN A 80 -23.74 5.90 -13.88
C ASN A 80 -22.33 6.51 -13.80
N GLY A 81 -21.71 6.32 -12.64
CA GLY A 81 -20.33 6.67 -12.43
C GLY A 81 -20.09 8.14 -12.10
N VAL A 82 -18.89 8.39 -11.58
CA VAL A 82 -18.32 9.72 -11.45
C VAL A 82 -17.26 9.93 -12.55
N LYS A 83 -17.15 11.15 -13.06
CA LYS A 83 -16.33 11.43 -14.24
C LYS A 83 -14.84 11.23 -13.97
N GLN A 84 -14.20 10.32 -14.69
CA GLN A 84 -12.75 10.17 -14.66
C GLN A 84 -12.07 11.45 -15.19
N GLY A 85 -11.02 11.90 -14.49
CA GLY A 85 -10.36 13.18 -14.76
C GLY A 85 -11.05 14.40 -14.15
N CYS A 86 -12.24 14.25 -13.54
CA CYS A 86 -12.85 15.30 -12.74
C CYS A 86 -12.13 15.45 -11.40
N VAL A 87 -11.89 16.68 -10.96
CA VAL A 87 -11.25 16.99 -9.67
C VAL A 87 -12.06 16.42 -8.50
N LEU A 88 -13.40 16.42 -8.60
CA LEU A 88 -14.29 15.93 -7.55
C LEU A 88 -14.48 14.41 -7.58
N GLY A 89 -14.23 13.75 -8.72
CA GLY A 89 -14.49 12.31 -8.90
C GLY A 89 -13.89 11.43 -7.80
N PRO A 90 -12.58 11.52 -7.51
CA PRO A 90 -11.94 10.74 -6.45
C PRO A 90 -12.53 10.98 -5.04
N THR A 91 -12.93 12.22 -4.74
CA THR A 91 -13.50 12.59 -3.44
C THR A 91 -14.92 12.04 -3.29
N LEU A 92 -15.74 12.15 -4.34
CA LEU A 92 -17.10 11.60 -4.36
C LEU A 92 -17.09 10.08 -4.23
N PHE A 93 -16.19 9.41 -4.96
CA PHE A 93 -16.00 7.96 -4.82
C PHE A 93 -15.60 7.58 -3.39
N SER A 94 -14.62 8.29 -2.82
CA SER A 94 -14.15 8.02 -1.45
C SER A 94 -15.25 8.22 -0.40
N LEU A 95 -16.10 9.25 -0.57
CA LEU A 95 -17.24 9.52 0.31
C LEU A 95 -18.25 8.37 0.25
N MET A 96 -18.65 7.97 -0.96
CA MET A 96 -19.58 6.85 -1.15
C MET A 96 -19.01 5.55 -0.58
N PHE A 97 -17.75 5.25 -0.88
CA PHE A 97 -17.11 4.03 -0.44
C PHE A 97 -16.94 3.98 1.08
N THR A 98 -16.67 5.13 1.72
CA THR A 98 -16.65 5.22 3.19
C THR A 98 -18.05 4.96 3.77
N ALA A 99 -19.09 5.57 3.19
CA ALA A 99 -20.47 5.35 3.61
C ALA A 99 -20.88 3.87 3.50
N MET A 100 -20.49 3.22 2.41
CA MET A 100 -20.67 1.78 2.20
C MET A 100 -20.11 0.97 3.36
N LEU A 101 -18.85 1.20 3.71
CA LEU A 101 -18.15 0.43 4.73
C LEU A 101 -18.72 0.71 6.12
N MET A 102 -19.08 1.97 6.40
CA MET A 102 -19.74 2.34 7.66
C MET A 102 -21.10 1.67 7.83
N ASP A 103 -21.83 1.43 6.74
CA ASP A 103 -23.12 0.73 6.78
C ASP A 103 -22.91 -0.79 6.86
N ALA A 104 -22.06 -1.35 5.99
CA ALA A 104 -21.76 -2.78 5.93
C ALA A 104 -21.16 -3.35 7.23
N TYR A 105 -20.34 -2.57 7.94
CA TYR A 105 -19.70 -2.97 9.20
C TYR A 105 -20.31 -2.29 10.43
N ARG A 106 -21.54 -1.78 10.35
CA ARG A 106 -22.19 -1.08 11.46
C ARG A 106 -22.35 -1.97 12.69
N ASP A 107 -22.93 -3.15 12.50
CA ASP A 107 -23.32 -4.06 13.57
C ASP A 107 -22.22 -5.07 13.90
N GLU A 108 -21.32 -5.29 12.95
CA GLU A 108 -20.30 -6.32 13.01
C GLU A 108 -18.96 -5.76 12.57
N GLN A 109 -17.95 -5.95 13.42
CA GLN A 109 -16.64 -5.36 13.27
C GLN A 109 -15.54 -6.44 13.17
N PRO A 110 -15.62 -7.36 12.19
CA PRO A 110 -14.54 -8.31 11.94
C PRO A 110 -13.28 -7.52 11.54
N GLY A 111 -12.17 -7.82 12.20
CA GLY A 111 -10.94 -7.07 12.03
C GLY A 111 -9.87 -7.48 13.03
N ILE A 112 -8.74 -6.78 12.99
CA ILE A 112 -7.63 -7.04 13.91
C ILE A 112 -7.67 -6.01 15.02
N CYS A 113 -7.90 -6.49 16.25
CA CYS A 113 -7.83 -5.64 17.43
C CYS A 113 -6.36 -5.37 17.80
N ILE A 114 -6.02 -4.09 17.87
CA ILE A 114 -4.71 -3.58 18.27
C ILE A 114 -4.85 -2.92 19.62
N ALA A 115 -4.15 -3.49 20.60
CA ALA A 115 -3.96 -2.87 21.90
C ALA A 115 -2.78 -1.90 21.78
N TYR A 116 -2.95 -0.64 22.14
CA TYR A 116 -1.91 0.38 22.03
C TYR A 116 -1.87 1.33 23.21
N ARG A 117 -0.69 1.91 23.40
CA ARG A 117 -0.42 2.92 24.40
C ARG A 117 0.68 3.86 23.89
N THR A 118 0.35 5.13 23.71
CA THR A 118 1.24 6.15 23.13
C THR A 118 2.09 6.86 24.20
N ASP A 119 1.68 6.85 25.47
CA ASP A 119 2.46 7.38 26.58
C ASP A 119 3.54 6.38 27.05
N GLY A 120 4.80 6.83 27.06
CA GLY A 120 5.95 6.05 27.47
C GLY A 120 6.93 5.72 26.34
N HIS A 121 8.11 5.21 26.70
CA HIS A 121 9.17 4.93 25.74
C HIS A 121 8.80 3.75 24.80
N LEU A 122 8.92 3.98 23.49
CA LEU A 122 8.61 3.00 22.42
C LEU A 122 9.35 1.66 22.57
N LEU A 123 10.53 1.64 23.16
CA LEU A 123 11.31 0.40 23.33
C LEU A 123 11.03 -0.32 24.66
N ASN A 124 10.20 0.25 25.52
CA ASN A 124 9.81 -0.39 26.77
C ASN A 124 8.56 -1.26 26.56
N SER A 125 8.76 -2.57 26.38
CA SER A 125 7.68 -3.54 26.19
C SER A 125 6.74 -3.66 27.41
N ARG A 126 7.23 -3.35 28.61
CA ARG A 126 6.40 -3.36 29.84
C ARG A 126 5.28 -2.32 29.80
N ARG A 127 5.31 -1.34 28.87
CA ARG A 127 4.24 -0.34 28.73
C ARG A 127 2.85 -0.98 28.55
N MET A 128 2.82 -2.14 27.88
CA MET A 128 1.59 -2.86 27.54
C MET A 128 1.05 -3.72 28.69
N GLN A 129 1.80 -3.86 29.80
CA GLN A 129 1.38 -4.66 30.96
C GLN A 129 0.40 -3.92 31.89
N ALA A 130 0.35 -2.60 31.80
CA ALA A 130 -0.60 -1.78 32.57
C ALA A 130 -1.96 -1.75 31.88
N SER A 131 -2.76 -2.80 32.07
CA SER A 131 -4.05 -3.02 31.39
C SER A 131 -5.03 -1.83 31.48
N THR A 132 -5.01 -1.08 32.59
CA THR A 132 -5.88 0.08 32.82
C THR A 132 -5.54 1.33 31.98
N ARG A 133 -4.39 1.34 31.29
CA ARG A 133 -3.92 2.46 30.46
C ARG A 133 -3.76 2.10 28.98
N VAL A 134 -4.22 0.92 28.58
CA VAL A 134 -4.14 0.44 27.21
C VAL A 134 -5.46 0.71 26.52
N SER A 135 -5.40 1.39 25.37
CA SER A 135 -6.54 1.59 24.49
C SER A 135 -6.58 0.49 23.43
N THR A 136 -7.75 0.23 22.87
CA THR A 136 -7.93 -0.72 21.77
C THR A 136 -8.49 -0.01 20.54
N THR A 137 -8.07 -0.47 19.36
CA THR A 137 -8.65 -0.05 18.08
C THR A 137 -8.76 -1.28 17.20
N THR A 138 -9.88 -1.45 16.52
CA THR A 138 -10.01 -2.51 15.52
C THR A 138 -9.61 -1.95 14.16
N VAL A 139 -8.88 -2.75 13.39
CA VAL A 139 -8.45 -2.39 12.06
C VAL A 139 -9.11 -3.35 11.07
N HIS A 140 -10.08 -2.84 10.31
CA HIS A 140 -10.93 -3.61 9.40
C HIS A 140 -10.34 -3.68 7.99
N ASP A 141 -9.91 -2.54 7.48
CA ASP A 141 -9.52 -2.38 6.09
C ASP A 141 -8.23 -1.56 5.94
N LEU A 142 -7.70 -1.53 4.72
CA LEU A 142 -6.73 -0.55 4.23
C LEU A 142 -7.21 -0.12 2.84
N LEU A 143 -7.66 1.12 2.74
CA LEU A 143 -8.25 1.65 1.51
C LEU A 143 -7.27 2.57 0.78
N PHE A 144 -7.24 2.45 -0.54
CA PHE A 144 -6.56 3.41 -1.40
C PHE A 144 -7.30 3.48 -2.74
N ALA A 145 -8.08 4.55 -2.94
CA ALA A 145 -9.02 4.63 -4.06
C ALA A 145 -9.91 3.35 -4.10
N ASP A 146 -9.90 2.61 -5.19
CA ASP A 146 -10.61 1.35 -5.39
C ASP A 146 -9.90 0.11 -4.83
N ASP A 147 -8.59 0.21 -4.57
CA ASP A 147 -7.83 -0.87 -3.93
C ASP A 147 -8.21 -1.00 -2.45
N CYS A 148 -8.87 -2.10 -2.10
CA CYS A 148 -9.24 -2.42 -0.71
C CYS A 148 -8.49 -3.67 -0.23
N ALA A 149 -7.93 -3.61 0.98
CA ALA A 149 -7.38 -4.80 1.64
C ALA A 149 -8.08 -5.03 2.98
N LEU A 150 -8.94 -6.06 3.03
CA LEU A 150 -9.60 -6.53 4.24
C LEU A 150 -8.69 -7.49 5.00
N LYS A 151 -8.87 -7.56 6.33
CA LYS A 151 -7.99 -8.35 7.19
C LYS A 151 -8.68 -8.87 8.44
N THR A 152 -8.35 -10.08 8.82
CA THR A 152 -8.87 -10.74 10.02
C THR A 152 -7.84 -11.72 10.59
N VAL A 153 -8.11 -12.25 11.78
CA VAL A 153 -7.30 -13.29 12.42
C VAL A 153 -7.86 -14.69 12.28
N THR A 154 -9.10 -14.84 11.81
CA THR A 154 -9.74 -16.15 11.55
C THR A 154 -10.31 -16.19 10.13
N GLU A 155 -10.45 -17.40 9.59
CA GLU A 155 -11.01 -17.64 8.27
C GLU A 155 -12.51 -17.34 8.25
N GLU A 156 -13.23 -17.66 9.33
CA GLU A 156 -14.66 -17.39 9.47
C GLU A 156 -14.94 -15.89 9.48
N ASP A 157 -14.15 -15.11 10.23
CA ASP A 157 -14.28 -13.65 10.23
C ASP A 157 -13.95 -13.07 8.84
N MET A 158 -13.02 -13.70 8.10
CA MET A 158 -12.70 -13.24 6.74
C MET A 158 -13.85 -13.48 5.78
N GLN A 159 -14.47 -14.67 5.81
CA GLN A 159 -15.63 -14.99 4.99
C GLN A 159 -16.77 -14.02 5.30
N ARG A 160 -17.09 -13.83 6.58
CA ARG A 160 -18.10 -12.88 7.04
C ARG A 160 -17.81 -11.45 6.59
N SER A 161 -16.55 -11.02 6.70
CA SER A 161 -16.12 -9.70 6.25
C SER A 161 -16.29 -9.53 4.74
N MET A 162 -16.00 -10.57 3.95
CA MET A 162 -16.23 -10.55 2.50
C MET A 162 -17.72 -10.55 2.14
N ASP A 163 -18.56 -11.28 2.87
CA ASP A 163 -20.01 -11.32 2.62
C ASP A 163 -20.64 -9.94 2.88
N LEU A 164 -20.28 -9.29 4.00
CA LEU A 164 -20.71 -7.91 4.30
C LEU A 164 -20.21 -6.92 3.25
N PHE A 165 -18.95 -7.03 2.83
CA PHE A 165 -18.37 -6.17 1.81
C PHE A 165 -19.08 -6.36 0.45
N ALA A 166 -19.39 -7.60 0.07
CA ALA A 166 -20.09 -7.92 -1.17
C ALA A 166 -21.52 -7.40 -1.18
N ALA A 167 -22.25 -7.54 -0.06
CA ALA A 167 -23.58 -6.97 0.10
C ALA A 167 -23.56 -5.44 -0.03
N GLY A 168 -22.67 -4.76 0.70
CA GLY A 168 -22.53 -3.30 0.62
C GLY A 168 -22.13 -2.81 -0.78
N CYS A 169 -21.27 -3.55 -1.49
CA CYS A 169 -20.95 -3.25 -2.88
C CYS A 169 -22.17 -3.35 -3.79
N ALA A 170 -22.96 -4.42 -3.66
CA ALA A 170 -24.16 -4.64 -4.46
C ALA A 170 -25.19 -3.51 -4.29
N ASP A 171 -25.40 -3.05 -3.05
CA ASP A 171 -26.33 -1.96 -2.72
C ASP A 171 -25.96 -0.63 -3.37
N LEU A 172 -24.67 -0.40 -3.64
CA LEU A 172 -24.16 0.82 -4.27
C LEU A 172 -23.80 0.65 -5.75
N GLY A 173 -24.14 -0.49 -6.35
CA GLY A 173 -23.87 -0.79 -7.75
C GLY A 173 -22.40 -1.10 -8.06
N LEU A 174 -21.55 -1.32 -7.05
CA LEU A 174 -20.16 -1.71 -7.21
C LEU A 174 -20.06 -3.22 -7.44
N THR A 175 -19.24 -3.62 -8.40
CA THR A 175 -19.02 -5.04 -8.74
C THR A 175 -17.62 -5.48 -8.38
N ILE A 176 -17.51 -6.52 -7.56
CA ILE A 176 -16.22 -7.12 -7.19
C ILE A 176 -15.68 -7.96 -8.35
N SER A 177 -14.42 -7.72 -8.74
CA SER A 177 -13.72 -8.56 -9.70
C SER A 177 -13.21 -9.83 -9.00
N THR A 178 -13.97 -10.92 -9.06
CA THR A 178 -13.58 -12.21 -8.46
C THR A 178 -12.29 -12.78 -9.04
N ALA A 179 -11.98 -12.49 -10.31
CA ALA A 179 -10.77 -12.94 -10.98
C ALA A 179 -9.49 -12.24 -10.50
N LYS A 180 -9.59 -10.98 -10.08
CA LYS A 180 -8.46 -10.17 -9.60
C LYS A 180 -8.39 -10.08 -8.08
N THR A 181 -9.50 -10.33 -7.40
CA THR A 181 -9.57 -10.38 -5.95
C THR A 181 -8.86 -11.63 -5.46
N VAL A 182 -7.96 -11.47 -4.48
CA VAL A 182 -7.09 -12.55 -4.02
C VAL A 182 -7.03 -12.61 -2.51
N VAL A 183 -6.78 -13.81 -1.99
CA VAL A 183 -6.64 -14.07 -0.56
C VAL A 183 -5.21 -14.47 -0.25
N MET A 184 -4.68 -13.96 0.84
CA MET A 184 -3.37 -14.33 1.37
C MET A 184 -3.52 -14.73 2.83
N HIS A 185 -3.16 -15.98 3.13
CA HIS A 185 -3.09 -16.48 4.49
C HIS A 185 -1.62 -16.53 4.96
N GLN A 186 -1.37 -15.81 6.04
CA GLN A 186 -0.14 -15.84 6.81
C GLN A 186 -0.38 -16.66 8.09
N PRO A 187 0.17 -17.89 8.18
CA PRO A 187 0.07 -18.70 9.38
C PRO A 187 1.04 -18.21 10.48
N PRO A 188 0.80 -18.60 11.75
CA PRO A 188 1.77 -18.48 12.82
C PRO A 188 3.10 -19.15 12.48
N PRO A 189 4.21 -18.76 13.14
CA PRO A 189 5.48 -19.48 13.01
C PRO A 189 5.30 -20.97 13.28
N SER A 190 5.86 -21.81 12.40
CA SER A 190 5.86 -23.28 12.52
C SER A 190 4.50 -23.97 12.40
N ALA A 191 3.42 -23.25 12.10
CA ALA A 191 2.12 -23.85 11.83
C ALA A 191 2.01 -24.31 10.37
N GLU A 192 1.26 -25.39 10.13
CA GLU A 192 0.93 -25.82 8.78
C GLU A 192 0.07 -24.78 8.07
N CYS A 193 0.35 -24.54 6.78
CA CYS A 193 -0.37 -23.56 6.00
C CYS A 193 -1.48 -24.23 5.20
N ASN A 194 -2.69 -24.21 5.75
CA ASN A 194 -3.87 -24.55 4.98
C ASN A 194 -4.29 -23.38 4.10
N ALA A 195 -4.67 -23.69 2.87
CA ALA A 195 -5.18 -22.70 1.92
C ALA A 195 -6.62 -22.32 2.33
N PRO A 196 -6.91 -21.04 2.60
CA PRO A 196 -8.25 -20.64 3.01
C PRO A 196 -9.26 -20.81 1.88
N ARG A 197 -10.51 -21.07 2.24
CA ARG A 197 -11.63 -21.26 1.33
C ARG A 197 -12.61 -20.10 1.47
N ILE A 198 -12.18 -18.94 0.99
CA ILE A 198 -13.03 -17.75 0.95
C ILE A 198 -13.77 -17.70 -0.38
N ASN A 199 -15.08 -17.53 -0.33
CA ASN A 199 -15.96 -17.44 -1.49
C ASN A 199 -16.59 -16.05 -1.58
N VAL A 200 -16.79 -15.56 -2.80
CA VAL A 200 -17.54 -14.34 -3.10
C VAL A 200 -18.41 -14.60 -4.31
N ASN A 201 -19.71 -14.26 -4.23
CA ASN A 201 -20.68 -14.47 -5.31
C ASN A 201 -20.69 -15.93 -5.84
N GLY A 202 -20.52 -16.91 -4.94
CA GLY A 202 -20.47 -18.35 -5.29
C GLY A 202 -19.15 -18.82 -5.93
N ALA A 203 -18.16 -17.96 -6.11
CA ALA A 203 -16.84 -18.31 -6.64
C ALA A 203 -15.77 -18.29 -5.54
N GLN A 204 -14.90 -19.30 -5.51
CA GLN A 204 -13.77 -19.34 -4.58
C GLN A 204 -12.66 -18.39 -5.05
N LEU A 205 -12.17 -17.55 -4.13
CA LEU A 205 -11.10 -16.61 -4.39
C LEU A 205 -9.75 -17.33 -4.53
N LYS A 206 -8.89 -16.78 -5.38
CA LYS A 206 -7.55 -17.32 -5.61
C LYS A 206 -6.64 -17.03 -4.41
N ASN A 207 -6.01 -18.09 -3.90
CA ASN A 207 -4.98 -17.97 -2.87
C ASN A 207 -3.62 -17.59 -3.48
N MET A 208 -2.94 -16.63 -2.86
CA MET A 208 -1.61 -16.18 -3.26
C MET A 208 -0.64 -16.11 -2.09
N GLU A 209 0.58 -16.58 -2.31
CA GLU A 209 1.66 -16.45 -1.33
C GLU A 209 2.32 -15.07 -1.37
N THR A 210 2.41 -14.49 -2.57
CA THR A 210 2.96 -13.17 -2.83
C THR A 210 1.98 -12.37 -3.66
N PHE A 211 1.79 -11.10 -3.31
CA PHE A 211 0.89 -10.19 -4.01
C PHE A 211 1.44 -8.78 -4.06
N ALA A 212 1.29 -8.12 -5.21
CA ALA A 212 1.72 -6.73 -5.40
C ALA A 212 0.57 -5.79 -5.04
N TYR A 213 0.59 -5.23 -3.83
CA TYR A 213 -0.39 -4.25 -3.36
C TYR A 213 0.22 -2.85 -3.35
N LEU A 214 -0.40 -1.89 -4.03
CA LEU A 214 0.11 -0.51 -4.21
C LEU A 214 1.58 -0.47 -4.65
N GLU A 215 1.93 -1.30 -5.64
CA GLU A 215 3.29 -1.50 -6.15
C GLU A 215 4.31 -2.02 -5.13
N SER A 216 3.89 -2.48 -3.94
CA SER A 216 4.74 -3.18 -2.97
C SER A 216 4.36 -4.65 -2.95
N THR A 217 5.36 -5.51 -3.09
CA THR A 217 5.20 -6.95 -2.90
C THR A 217 5.05 -7.24 -1.41
N LEU A 218 3.90 -7.81 -1.05
CA LEU A 218 3.63 -8.42 0.25
C LEU A 218 3.78 -9.93 0.09
N SER A 219 4.34 -10.58 1.10
CA SER A 219 4.53 -12.03 1.13
C SER A 219 3.95 -12.60 2.40
N ARG A 220 3.34 -13.78 2.33
CA ARG A 220 2.76 -14.48 3.49
C ARG A 220 3.78 -14.78 4.59
N ASN A 221 5.07 -14.85 4.26
CA ASN A 221 6.15 -15.14 5.22
C ASN A 221 6.86 -13.88 5.75
N THR A 222 6.27 -12.69 5.50
CA THR A 222 6.77 -11.35 5.87
C THR A 222 8.14 -10.96 5.28
N ARG A 223 8.75 -11.82 4.45
CA ARG A 223 10.04 -11.52 3.81
C ARG A 223 9.88 -10.45 2.74
N ILE A 224 10.94 -9.67 2.57
CA ILE A 224 11.01 -8.58 1.61
C ILE A 224 11.97 -8.88 0.45
N ASP A 225 12.44 -10.12 0.33
CA ASP A 225 13.43 -10.51 -0.68
C ASP A 225 12.93 -10.24 -2.10
N ASP A 226 11.68 -10.58 -2.39
CA ASP A 226 11.05 -10.35 -3.70
C ASP A 226 10.88 -8.86 -3.98
N GLU A 227 10.47 -8.07 -2.97
CA GLU A 227 10.38 -6.60 -3.08
C GLU A 227 11.76 -6.00 -3.39
N VAL A 228 12.81 -6.41 -2.66
CA VAL A 228 14.18 -5.93 -2.88
C VAL A 228 14.68 -6.31 -4.27
N ALA A 229 14.44 -7.54 -4.72
CA ALA A 229 14.79 -7.99 -6.06
C ALA A 229 14.06 -7.19 -7.15
N GLN A 230 12.75 -6.94 -6.96
CA GLN A 230 11.94 -6.15 -7.87
C GLN A 230 12.46 -4.70 -7.96
N ARG A 231 12.84 -4.09 -6.83
CA ARG A 231 13.41 -2.72 -6.80
C ARG A 231 14.77 -2.63 -7.46
N ILE A 232 15.63 -3.62 -7.25
CA ILE A 232 16.92 -3.74 -7.96
C ILE A 232 16.67 -3.84 -9.47
N SER A 233 15.72 -4.66 -9.91
CA SER A 233 15.36 -4.77 -11.33
C SER A 233 14.85 -3.45 -11.91
N LYS A 234 13.90 -2.78 -11.24
CA LYS A 234 13.37 -1.48 -11.67
C LYS A 234 14.45 -0.40 -11.72
N ALA A 235 15.33 -0.33 -10.71
CA ALA A 235 16.43 0.63 -10.67
C ALA A 235 17.47 0.34 -11.78
N SER A 236 17.76 -0.94 -12.05
CA SER A 236 18.61 -1.37 -13.17
C SER A 236 18.05 -0.90 -14.51
N GLN A 237 16.75 -1.11 -14.74
CA GLN A 237 16.07 -0.64 -15.95
C GLN A 237 16.09 0.89 -16.06
N ALA A 238 15.83 1.60 -14.97
CA ALA A 238 15.87 3.07 -14.94
C ALA A 238 17.27 3.59 -15.28
N PHE A 239 18.33 2.93 -14.80
CA PHE A 239 19.69 3.26 -15.20
C PHE A 239 19.93 2.95 -16.69
N GLY A 240 19.51 1.78 -17.18
CA GLY A 240 19.68 1.39 -18.58
C GLY A 240 19.03 2.36 -19.57
N ARG A 241 17.84 2.88 -19.24
CA ARG A 241 17.14 3.90 -20.06
C ARG A 241 17.94 5.20 -20.22
N LEU A 242 18.84 5.51 -19.31
CA LEU A 242 19.68 6.71 -19.31
C LEU A 242 21.08 6.46 -19.89
N GLN A 243 21.34 5.26 -20.44
CA GLN A 243 22.67 4.86 -20.88
C GLN A 243 23.21 5.70 -22.03
N ALA A 244 22.45 5.86 -23.11
CA ALA A 244 22.86 6.68 -24.24
C ALA A 244 22.84 8.18 -23.92
N SER A 245 21.80 8.65 -23.24
CA SER A 245 21.55 10.08 -23.02
C SER A 245 22.35 10.71 -21.90
N VAL A 246 22.68 9.96 -20.84
CA VAL A 246 23.36 10.50 -19.65
C VAL A 246 24.71 9.85 -19.40
N TRP A 247 24.78 8.51 -19.37
CA TRP A 247 25.99 7.82 -18.90
C TRP A 247 27.11 7.83 -19.94
N ASN A 248 26.80 7.55 -21.20
CA ASN A 248 27.77 7.47 -22.30
C ASN A 248 28.10 8.83 -22.91
N LEU A 249 27.26 9.86 -22.70
CA LEU A 249 27.49 11.17 -23.27
C LEU A 249 28.70 11.86 -22.61
N HIS A 250 29.66 12.28 -23.45
CA HIS A 250 30.91 12.91 -23.01
C HIS A 250 30.72 14.35 -22.51
N GLY A 251 29.72 15.07 -23.03
CA GLY A 251 29.45 16.46 -22.65
C GLY A 251 28.82 16.66 -21.28
N ILE A 252 28.43 15.59 -20.58
CA ILE A 252 27.78 15.69 -19.26
C ILE A 252 28.81 15.57 -18.15
N HIS A 253 28.86 16.60 -17.30
CA HIS A 253 29.75 16.63 -16.14
C HIS A 253 29.40 15.54 -15.11
N LEU A 254 30.40 14.98 -14.44
CA LEU A 254 30.23 13.91 -13.44
C LEU A 254 29.21 14.26 -12.37
N ASN A 255 29.27 15.50 -11.84
CA ASN A 255 28.32 15.97 -10.83
C ASN A 255 26.85 15.88 -11.31
N THR A 256 26.58 16.20 -12.58
CA THR A 256 25.26 16.07 -13.18
C THR A 256 24.85 14.61 -13.29
N LYS A 257 25.77 13.70 -13.68
CA LYS A 257 25.50 12.25 -13.69
C LYS A 257 25.15 11.73 -12.28
N LEU A 258 25.86 12.18 -11.26
CA LEU A 258 25.58 11.80 -9.86
C LEU A 258 24.24 12.35 -9.38
N LYS A 259 23.85 13.58 -9.76
CA LYS A 259 22.52 14.13 -9.48
C LYS A 259 21.42 13.30 -10.14
N MET A 260 21.59 12.91 -11.41
CA MET A 260 20.64 12.04 -12.12
C MET A 260 20.54 10.65 -11.46
N PHE A 261 21.67 10.08 -11.05
CA PHE A 261 21.68 8.80 -10.33
C PHE A 261 20.93 8.88 -9.01
N LYS A 262 21.13 9.96 -8.22
CA LYS A 262 20.37 10.23 -7.00
C LYS A 262 18.88 10.38 -7.27
N ALA A 263 18.51 11.17 -8.27
CA ALA A 263 17.12 11.57 -8.53
C ALA A 263 16.27 10.45 -9.15
N VAL A 264 16.86 9.58 -9.98
CA VAL A 264 16.11 8.57 -10.74
C VAL A 264 16.38 7.16 -10.21
N VAL A 265 17.65 6.77 -10.07
CA VAL A 265 18.01 5.37 -9.79
C VAL A 265 17.91 5.06 -8.31
N LEU A 266 18.49 5.91 -7.45
CA LEU A 266 18.44 5.73 -5.99
C LEU A 266 17.02 5.88 -5.42
N THR A 267 16.24 6.84 -5.92
CA THR A 267 14.82 6.99 -5.54
C THR A 267 13.99 5.77 -5.94
N THR A 268 14.23 5.20 -7.12
CA THR A 268 13.58 3.94 -7.56
C THR A 268 14.01 2.76 -6.70
N LEU A 269 15.30 2.65 -6.39
CA LEU A 269 15.87 1.57 -5.58
C LEU A 269 15.34 1.57 -4.15
N LEU A 270 15.23 2.75 -3.53
CA LEU A 270 14.81 2.93 -2.14
C LEU A 270 13.33 3.30 -2.01
N TYR A 271 12.56 3.18 -3.09
CA TYR A 271 11.13 3.43 -3.05
C TYR A 271 10.47 2.49 -2.04
N ARG A 272 9.68 3.08 -1.12
CA ARG A 272 9.06 2.39 0.03
C ARG A 272 10.04 1.76 1.04
N ALA A 273 11.34 2.04 0.99
CA ALA A 273 12.31 1.52 1.96
C ALA A 273 11.97 1.87 3.42
N LYS A 274 11.26 2.98 3.66
CA LYS A 274 10.75 3.39 4.98
C LYS A 274 9.84 2.37 5.66
N THR A 275 9.21 1.46 4.90
CA THR A 275 8.31 0.43 5.44
C THR A 275 8.95 -0.95 5.48
N TRP A 276 10.22 -1.09 5.08
CA TRP A 276 10.89 -2.37 5.03
C TRP A 276 11.50 -2.74 6.38
N ASN A 277 11.29 -3.99 6.80
CA ASN A 277 12.10 -4.63 7.82
C ASN A 277 13.34 -5.23 7.15
N VAL A 278 14.42 -4.46 7.04
CA VAL A 278 15.59 -4.83 6.23
C VAL A 278 16.56 -5.69 7.04
N TYR A 279 16.78 -6.90 6.56
CA TYR A 279 17.79 -7.81 7.09
C TYR A 279 19.18 -7.56 6.47
N SER A 280 20.23 -8.03 7.15
CA SER A 280 21.61 -7.77 6.75
C SER A 280 21.95 -8.30 5.34
N ASN A 281 21.37 -9.42 4.93
CA ASN A 281 21.52 -9.98 3.58
C ASN A 281 20.93 -9.05 2.49
N GLN A 282 19.77 -8.44 2.75
CA GLN A 282 19.09 -7.53 1.83
C GLN A 282 19.82 -6.20 1.74
N ALA A 283 20.27 -5.65 2.88
CA ALA A 283 21.11 -4.45 2.91
C ALA A 283 22.39 -4.65 2.09
N ARG A 284 23.03 -5.83 2.20
CA ARG A 284 24.20 -6.18 1.36
C ARG A 284 23.87 -6.21 -0.13
N LYS A 285 22.75 -6.82 -0.55
CA LYS A 285 22.32 -6.84 -1.97
C LYS A 285 22.12 -5.42 -2.52
N LEU A 286 21.42 -4.57 -1.77
CA LEU A 286 21.18 -3.17 -2.14
C LEU A 286 22.51 -2.38 -2.21
N ASN A 287 23.40 -2.59 -1.24
CA ASN A 287 24.71 -1.93 -1.20
C ASN A 287 25.60 -2.36 -2.37
N HIS A 288 25.62 -3.66 -2.69
CA HIS A 288 26.34 -4.17 -3.85
C HIS A 288 25.83 -3.54 -5.15
N PHE A 289 24.50 -3.46 -5.34
CA PHE A 289 23.92 -2.76 -6.49
C PHE A 289 24.39 -1.30 -6.52
N HIS A 290 24.21 -0.57 -5.43
CA HIS A 290 24.56 0.84 -5.35
C HIS A 290 26.02 1.12 -5.74
N LEU A 291 26.98 0.40 -5.12
CA LEU A 291 28.41 0.56 -5.38
C LEU A 291 28.80 0.12 -6.80
N SER A 292 28.22 -0.97 -7.30
CA SER A 292 28.46 -1.43 -8.68
C SER A 292 28.12 -0.35 -9.70
N TYR A 293 27.01 0.37 -9.49
CA TYR A 293 26.57 1.42 -10.40
C TYR A 293 27.36 2.73 -10.24
N LEU A 294 27.77 3.09 -9.01
CA LEU A 294 28.70 4.22 -8.82
C LEU A 294 30.04 3.97 -9.51
N ARG A 295 30.60 2.76 -9.38
CA ARG A 295 31.84 2.36 -10.07
C ARG A 295 31.69 2.47 -11.59
N ARG A 296 30.52 2.07 -12.14
CA ARG A 296 30.21 2.25 -13.58
C ARG A 296 30.17 3.72 -14.00
N ILE A 297 29.54 4.59 -13.21
CA ILE A 297 29.49 6.05 -13.51
C ILE A 297 30.89 6.66 -13.50
N LEU A 298 31.73 6.26 -12.55
CA LEU A 298 33.12 6.69 -12.43
C LEU A 298 34.07 6.01 -13.43
N LYS A 299 33.57 5.06 -14.24
CA LYS A 299 34.37 4.25 -15.18
C LYS A 299 35.52 3.48 -14.50
N LEU A 300 35.31 3.03 -13.27
CA LEU A 300 36.29 2.24 -12.52
C LEU A 300 36.22 0.76 -12.90
N ARG A 301 37.39 0.14 -13.06
CA ARG A 301 37.57 -1.29 -13.33
C ARG A 301 37.98 -2.00 -12.05
N TRP A 302 37.78 -3.32 -12.00
CA TRP A 302 38.20 -4.11 -10.83
C TRP A 302 39.72 -4.04 -10.58
N GLN A 303 40.50 -3.87 -11.65
CA GLN A 303 41.97 -3.79 -11.62
C GLN A 303 42.48 -2.55 -10.88
N ASP A 304 41.67 -1.50 -10.79
CA ASP A 304 42.06 -0.25 -10.14
C ASP A 304 42.13 -0.41 -8.61
N ARG A 305 41.62 -1.52 -8.06
CA ARG A 305 41.67 -1.89 -6.61
C ARG A 305 41.20 -0.78 -5.66
N ILE A 306 40.36 0.13 -6.14
CA ILE A 306 39.81 1.24 -5.35
C ILE A 306 38.82 0.67 -4.32
N PRO A 307 38.97 0.97 -3.02
CA PRO A 307 38.06 0.53 -1.97
C PRO A 307 36.69 1.23 -2.06
N ASP A 308 35.64 0.58 -1.57
CA ASP A 308 34.26 1.11 -1.63
C ASP A 308 34.11 2.46 -0.90
N MET A 309 34.84 2.66 0.20
CA MET A 309 34.83 3.92 0.95
C MET A 309 35.30 5.09 0.08
N GLU A 310 36.34 4.89 -0.73
CA GLU A 310 36.86 5.92 -1.63
C GLU A 310 35.87 6.22 -2.77
N VAL A 311 35.13 5.22 -3.26
CA VAL A 311 34.03 5.44 -4.24
C VAL A 311 32.95 6.35 -3.66
N LEU A 312 32.57 6.14 -2.40
CA LEU A 312 31.57 6.97 -1.72
C LEU A 312 32.10 8.39 -1.49
N GLU A 313 33.35 8.53 -1.08
CA GLU A 313 34.00 9.82 -0.87
C GLU A 313 34.10 10.65 -2.16
N ARG A 314 34.60 10.04 -3.24
CA ARG A 314 34.69 10.68 -4.57
C ARG A 314 33.33 11.14 -5.11
N THR A 315 32.25 10.46 -4.74
CA THR A 315 30.90 10.77 -5.26
C THR A 315 30.08 11.65 -4.32
N GLY A 316 30.49 11.80 -3.05
CA GLY A 316 29.69 12.48 -2.02
C GLY A 316 28.31 11.85 -1.84
N ILE A 317 28.19 10.53 -2.05
CA ILE A 317 26.95 9.78 -1.87
C ILE A 317 27.08 8.90 -0.64
N LEU A 318 26.05 8.90 0.21
CA LEU A 318 26.02 8.09 1.41
C LEU A 318 25.90 6.61 1.06
N SER A 319 26.47 5.74 1.91
CA SER A 319 26.28 4.30 1.76
C SER A 319 24.80 3.92 1.94
N ILE A 320 24.39 2.80 1.34
CA ILE A 320 23.02 2.29 1.47
C ILE A 320 22.64 2.06 2.93
N HIS A 321 23.57 1.59 3.77
CA HIS A 321 23.33 1.37 5.19
C HIS A 321 22.96 2.67 5.91
N VAL A 322 23.67 3.77 5.61
CA VAL A 322 23.37 5.09 6.19
C VAL A 322 22.04 5.61 5.65
N MET A 323 21.77 5.48 4.35
CA MET A 323 20.52 5.94 3.74
C MET A 323 19.30 5.19 4.30
N LEU A 324 19.37 3.86 4.43
CA LEU A 324 18.30 3.06 5.03
C LEU A 324 18.04 3.50 6.47
N ARG A 325 19.09 3.67 7.28
CA ARG A 325 18.96 4.15 8.66
C ARG A 325 18.32 5.54 8.71
N GLN A 326 18.75 6.46 7.85
CA GLN A 326 18.15 7.81 7.78
C GLN A 326 16.67 7.75 7.42
N VAL A 327 16.29 6.94 6.43
CA VAL A 327 14.90 6.79 5.98
C VAL A 327 14.03 6.18 7.08
N HIS A 328 14.53 5.16 7.80
CA HIS A 328 13.83 4.57 8.94
C HIS A 328 13.69 5.54 10.10
N LEU A 329 14.76 6.21 10.53
CA LEU A 329 14.72 7.19 11.62
C LEU A 329 13.81 8.38 11.30
N ARG A 330 13.85 8.89 10.06
CA ARG A 330 12.95 9.96 9.62
C ARG A 330 11.49 9.53 9.67
N TRP A 331 11.19 8.31 9.23
CA TRP A 331 9.85 7.76 9.28
C TRP A 331 9.37 7.51 10.71
N SER A 332 10.20 6.90 11.56
CA SER A 332 9.90 6.71 12.98
C SER A 332 9.65 8.05 13.68
N GLY A 333 10.51 9.05 13.46
CA GLY A 333 10.29 10.39 14.02
C GLY A 333 8.98 11.03 13.55
N HIS A 334 8.60 10.81 12.28
CA HIS A 334 7.32 11.28 11.77
C HIS A 334 6.13 10.58 12.44
N LEU A 335 6.20 9.26 12.65
CA LEU A 335 5.18 8.50 13.38
C LEU A 335 5.03 8.97 14.84
N VAL A 336 6.13 9.29 15.52
CA VAL A 336 6.09 9.81 16.89
C VAL A 336 5.36 11.16 16.98
N ARG A 337 5.51 12.01 15.96
CA ARG A 337 4.88 13.34 15.88
C ARG A 337 3.44 13.35 15.35
N MET A 338 2.95 12.24 14.80
CA MET A 338 1.55 12.11 14.38
C MET A 338 0.61 12.24 15.58
N ASP A 339 -0.65 12.60 15.34
CA ASP A 339 -1.69 12.55 16.37
C ASP A 339 -1.93 11.11 16.84
N ASP A 340 -2.29 10.95 18.11
CA ASP A 340 -2.52 9.64 18.74
C ASP A 340 -3.72 8.89 18.14
N ASP A 341 -4.61 9.61 17.46
CA ASP A 341 -5.76 9.03 16.77
C ASP A 341 -5.42 8.38 15.45
N LEU A 342 -4.25 8.69 14.88
CA LEU A 342 -3.86 8.16 13.59
C LEU A 342 -3.40 6.70 13.70
N LEU A 343 -4.07 5.84 12.92
CA LEU A 343 -3.79 4.41 12.85
C LEU A 343 -2.29 4.05 12.70
N PRO A 344 -1.47 4.72 11.87
CA PRO A 344 -0.05 4.42 11.77
C PRO A 344 0.69 4.57 13.11
N LYS A 345 0.34 5.57 13.94
CA LYS A 345 0.95 5.75 15.27
C LYS A 345 0.46 4.68 16.23
N ARG A 346 -0.84 4.40 16.26
CA ARG A 346 -1.43 3.31 17.06
C ARG A 346 -0.77 1.97 16.74
N LEU A 347 -0.56 1.65 15.46
CA LEU A 347 0.16 0.44 15.03
C LEU A 347 1.64 0.47 15.41
N PHE A 348 2.30 1.63 15.35
CA PHE A 348 3.71 1.72 15.73
C PHE A 348 3.94 1.46 17.23
N TYR A 349 3.01 1.90 18.07
CA TYR A 349 3.07 1.77 19.53
C TYR A 349 2.33 0.57 20.11
N GLY A 350 1.40 -0.03 19.36
CA GLY A 350 0.56 -1.13 19.83
C GLY A 350 1.03 -2.51 19.41
N ASP A 351 0.32 -3.54 19.85
CA ASP A 351 0.49 -4.95 19.46
C ASP A 351 -0.90 -5.58 19.24
N VAL A 352 -0.94 -6.74 18.58
CA VAL A 352 -2.22 -7.47 18.41
C VAL A 352 -2.72 -7.87 19.79
N ALA A 353 -3.99 -7.56 20.08
CA ALA A 353 -4.57 -7.75 21.41
C ALA A 353 -4.76 -9.23 21.79
N ARG A 354 -4.84 -10.11 20.80
CA ARG A 354 -4.98 -11.58 20.97
C ARG A 354 -3.70 -12.26 20.51
N GLY A 355 -3.30 -13.34 21.19
CA GLY A 355 -2.08 -14.12 20.88
C GLY A 355 -1.09 -14.17 22.04
N ALA A 356 -0.06 -15.00 21.90
CA ALA A 356 1.00 -15.17 22.89
C ALA A 356 2.37 -15.21 22.20
N ARG A 357 3.35 -14.47 22.75
CA ARG A 357 4.71 -14.39 22.21
C ARG A 357 5.51 -15.67 22.45
#